data_AF-A0A961YCU2-F1
#
_entry.id   AF-A0A961YCU2-F1
#
_cell.length_a   1.000
_cell.length_b   1.000
_cell.length_c   1.000
_cell.angle_alpha   90.00
_cell.angle_beta   90.00
_cell.angle_gamma   90.00
#
_symmetry.space_group_name_H-M   'P 1'
#
loop_
_entity.id
_entity.type
_entity.pdbx_description
1 polymer ?
#
loop_
_entity_poly.entity_id
_entity_poly.type
_entity_poly.pdbx_seq_one_letter_code
_entity_poly.pdbx_strand_id
1 'polypeptide(L)'
;MCRWIAYSGKPIALEKLVIEPEHSLVAQSQHALRCKSGTNGDGFGIGWYGGHEAPGLYRDVLPAWSDENLTALCRHIVSGQFFAHVRASTGTATTRANCHPFALGKWLFMHNGQ
;
A
#
# COMPACT_ATOMS: atom_id res chain seq x y z
N MET A 1 -1.31 13.67 4.54
CA MET A 1 -1.75 12.53 5.37
C MET A 1 -1.97 11.35 4.43
N CYS A 2 -1.28 10.25 4.65
CA CYS A 2 -1.26 9.05 3.80
C CYS A 2 -2.65 8.43 3.59
N ARG A 3 -2.83 7.51 2.64
CA ARG A 3 -4.02 6.63 2.54
C ARG A 3 -3.61 5.17 2.69
N TRP A 4 -4.50 4.34 3.21
CA TRP A 4 -4.23 2.91 3.37
C TRP A 4 -5.52 2.09 3.33
N ILE A 5 -5.36 0.80 3.03
CA ILE A 5 -6.41 -0.22 3.12
C ILE A 5 -5.87 -1.45 3.85
N ALA A 6 -6.76 -2.11 4.58
CA ALA A 6 -6.52 -3.44 5.14
C ALA A 6 -7.65 -4.35 4.69
N TYR A 7 -7.30 -5.59 4.39
CA TYR A 7 -8.24 -6.63 4.01
C TYR A 7 -8.08 -7.84 4.93
N SER A 8 -9.22 -8.43 5.32
CA SER A 8 -9.29 -9.71 6.02
C SER A 8 -10.55 -10.43 5.57
N GLY A 9 -10.41 -11.58 4.92
CA GLY A 9 -11.53 -12.33 4.37
C GLY A 9 -11.11 -13.48 3.46
N LYS A 10 -12.02 -13.84 2.54
CA LYS A 10 -11.74 -14.85 1.51
C LYS A 10 -10.58 -14.37 0.63
N PRO A 11 -9.63 -15.22 0.23
CA PRO A 11 -8.53 -14.78 -0.61
C PRO A 11 -9.01 -14.12 -1.91
N ILE A 12 -8.54 -12.89 -2.15
CA ILE A 12 -8.78 -12.13 -3.37
C ILE A 12 -7.44 -11.63 -3.94
N ALA A 13 -7.41 -11.37 -5.24
CA ALA A 13 -6.30 -10.64 -5.84
C ALA A 13 -6.21 -9.23 -5.24
N LEU A 14 -5.00 -8.76 -4.93
CA LEU A 14 -4.79 -7.44 -4.32
C LEU A 14 -5.36 -6.31 -5.19
N GLU A 15 -5.34 -6.47 -6.52
CA GLU A 15 -5.86 -5.49 -7.47
C GLU A 15 -7.32 -5.12 -7.23
N LYS A 16 -8.14 -6.04 -6.68
CA LYS A 16 -9.56 -5.82 -6.37
C LYS A 16 -9.80 -4.63 -5.44
N LEU A 17 -8.81 -4.25 -4.65
CA LEU A 17 -8.89 -3.09 -3.75
C LEU A 17 -7.80 -2.04 -4.03
N VAL A 18 -6.63 -2.47 -4.49
CA VAL A 18 -5.48 -1.56 -4.69
C VAL A 18 -5.58 -0.80 -6.03
N ILE A 19 -6.12 -1.42 -7.08
CA ILE A 19 -6.05 -0.90 -8.47
C ILE A 19 -7.42 -0.70 -9.09
N GLU A 20 -8.26 -1.73 -9.14
CA GLU A 20 -9.48 -1.78 -9.98
C GLU A 20 -10.58 -0.79 -9.59
N PRO A 21 -10.89 -0.53 -8.31
CA PRO A 21 -12.01 0.36 -7.98
C PRO A 21 -11.81 1.77 -8.54
N GLU A 22 -12.91 2.44 -8.92
CA GLU A 22 -12.88 3.85 -9.38
C GLU A 22 -12.18 4.78 -8.37
N HIS A 23 -12.37 4.49 -7.08
CA HIS A 23 -11.69 5.17 -5.97
C HIS A 23 -10.67 4.26 -5.27
N SER A 24 -9.93 3.47 -6.06
CA SER A 24 -8.89 2.57 -5.58
C SER A 24 -7.80 3.30 -4.78
N LEU A 25 -6.96 2.54 -4.09
CA LEU A 25 -5.82 3.13 -3.37
C LEU A 25 -4.88 3.89 -4.33
N VAL A 26 -4.66 3.37 -5.55
CA VAL A 26 -3.87 4.08 -6.57
C VAL A 26 -4.58 5.33 -7.06
N ALA A 27 -5.89 5.30 -7.32
CA ALA A 27 -6.62 6.53 -7.68
C ALA A 27 -6.52 7.60 -6.56
N GLN A 28 -6.67 7.19 -5.30
CA GLN A 28 -6.51 8.07 -4.15
C GLN A 28 -5.07 8.58 -3.95
N SER A 29 -4.07 7.89 -4.50
CA SER A 29 -2.69 8.39 -4.45
C SER A 29 -2.49 9.63 -5.31
N GLN A 30 -3.23 9.77 -6.42
CA GLN A 30 -3.23 10.97 -7.25
C GLN A 30 -4.26 12.01 -6.79
N HIS A 31 -5.48 11.55 -6.47
CA HIS A 31 -6.66 12.39 -6.27
C HIS A 31 -7.48 11.97 -5.03
N ALA A 32 -6.91 12.17 -3.83
CA ALA A 32 -7.62 11.89 -2.58
C ALA A 32 -8.74 12.93 -2.30
N LEU A 33 -9.99 12.49 -2.29
CA LEU A 33 -11.17 13.35 -2.06
C LEU A 33 -11.34 13.82 -0.60
N ARG A 34 -10.79 13.09 0.37
CA ARG A 34 -10.93 13.39 1.82
C ARG A 34 -9.57 13.38 2.53
N CYS A 35 -8.75 14.39 2.26
CA CYS A 35 -7.40 14.50 2.82
C CYS A 35 -6.94 15.96 2.94
N LYS A 36 -5.96 16.21 3.84
CA LYS A 36 -5.21 17.47 3.88
C LYS A 36 -4.25 17.66 2.69
N SER A 37 -3.81 16.56 2.07
CA SER A 37 -2.99 16.54 0.86
C SER A 37 -3.76 15.80 -0.22
N GLY A 38 -4.05 16.45 -1.35
CA GLY A 38 -4.76 15.83 -2.47
C GLY A 38 -3.98 14.68 -3.11
N THR A 39 -2.66 14.65 -2.94
CA THR A 39 -1.75 13.67 -3.56
C THR A 39 -0.86 12.99 -2.51
N ASN A 40 -0.57 11.70 -2.74
CA ASN A 40 0.29 10.82 -1.95
C ASN A 40 1.32 10.17 -2.89
N GLY A 41 2.34 10.95 -3.29
CA GLY A 41 3.36 10.54 -4.25
C GLY A 41 4.70 10.14 -3.65
N ASP A 42 4.84 10.13 -2.32
CA ASP A 42 6.12 9.95 -1.63
C ASP A 42 6.44 8.47 -1.31
N GLY A 43 5.95 7.58 -2.16
CA GLY A 43 6.10 6.13 -2.06
C GLY A 43 4.81 5.39 -1.74
N PHE A 44 4.93 4.06 -1.70
CA PHE A 44 3.84 3.14 -1.37
C PHE A 44 4.40 1.85 -0.75
N GLY A 45 3.49 1.00 -0.31
CA GLY A 45 3.83 -0.39 -0.08
C GLY A 45 2.62 -1.29 0.05
N ILE A 46 2.86 -2.58 -0.18
CA ILE A 46 1.92 -3.67 0.02
C ILE A 46 2.58 -4.72 0.91
N GLY A 47 1.81 -5.28 1.84
CA GLY A 47 2.23 -6.41 2.66
C GLY A 47 1.11 -7.45 2.70
N TRP A 48 1.43 -8.73 2.49
CA TRP A 48 0.40 -9.77 2.39
C TRP A 48 0.84 -11.05 3.08
N TYR A 49 -0.13 -11.78 3.62
CA TYR A 49 0.09 -13.12 4.16
C TYR A 49 -0.10 -14.17 3.06
N GLY A 50 0.77 -15.18 3.05
CA GLY A 50 0.79 -16.25 2.05
C GLY A 50 1.18 -17.58 2.70
N GLY A 51 1.99 -18.39 2.01
CA GLY A 51 2.42 -19.71 2.51
C GLY A 51 3.53 -19.67 3.57
N HIS A 52 4.17 -18.52 3.79
CA HIS A 52 5.22 -18.35 4.79
C HIS A 52 4.69 -17.67 6.06
N GLU A 53 5.34 -17.93 7.21
CA GLU A 53 4.99 -17.29 8.48
C GLU A 53 5.22 -15.76 8.45
N ALA A 54 6.31 -15.33 7.82
CA ALA A 54 6.57 -13.92 7.57
C ALA A 54 5.76 -13.44 6.36
N PRO A 55 5.18 -12.24 6.42
CA PRO A 55 4.43 -11.66 5.30
C PRO A 55 5.37 -11.29 4.15
N GLY A 56 4.87 -11.40 2.92
CA GLY A 56 5.50 -10.77 1.77
C GLY A 56 5.41 -9.25 1.89
N LEU A 57 6.43 -8.54 1.41
CA LEU A 57 6.51 -7.09 1.50
C LEU A 57 7.11 -6.51 0.21
N TYR A 58 6.42 -5.55 -0.38
CA TYR A 58 6.94 -4.74 -1.48
C TYR A 58 6.71 -3.27 -1.19
N ARG A 59 7.76 -2.46 -1.32
CA ARG A 59 7.76 -1.03 -1.01
C ARG A 59 8.64 -0.30 -2.00
N ASP A 60 8.17 0.84 -2.49
CA ASP A 60 9.02 1.74 -3.26
C ASP A 60 8.74 3.21 -2.93
N VAL A 61 9.69 4.07 -3.33
CA VAL A 61 9.61 5.53 -3.20
C VAL A 61 8.96 6.18 -4.41
N LEU A 62 8.81 5.44 -5.51
CA LEU A 62 8.08 5.91 -6.68
C LEU A 62 6.60 6.11 -6.32
N PRO A 63 5.92 7.04 -6.98
CA PRO A 63 4.48 7.16 -6.84
C PRO A 63 3.77 5.88 -7.28
N ALA A 64 2.76 5.43 -6.53
CA ALA A 64 2.05 4.17 -6.79
C ALA A 64 1.46 4.09 -8.21
N TRP A 65 1.02 5.21 -8.76
CA TRP A 65 0.45 5.28 -10.11
C TRP A 65 1.46 5.12 -11.25
N SER A 66 2.76 5.18 -10.95
CA SER A 66 3.83 5.08 -11.93
C SER A 66 4.63 3.78 -11.81
N ASP A 67 4.28 2.89 -10.88
CA ASP A 67 5.00 1.63 -10.65
C ASP A 67 4.28 0.46 -11.34
N GLU A 68 4.85 0.01 -12.46
CA GLU A 68 4.33 -1.13 -13.22
C GLU A 68 4.47 -2.45 -12.45
N ASN A 69 5.49 -2.60 -11.60
CA ASN A 69 5.67 -3.79 -10.77
C ASN A 69 4.58 -3.88 -9.71
N LEU A 70 4.18 -2.76 -9.10
CA LEU A 70 3.03 -2.73 -8.19
C LEU A 70 1.77 -3.26 -8.88
N THR A 71 1.53 -2.83 -10.12
CA THR A 71 0.37 -3.29 -10.90
C THR A 71 0.45 -4.79 -11.20
N ALA A 72 1.62 -5.26 -11.66
CA ALA A 72 1.85 -6.68 -11.94
C ALA A 72 1.70 -7.55 -10.69
N LEU A 73 2.29 -7.13 -9.56
CA LEU A 73 2.20 -7.83 -8.28
C LEU A 73 0.75 -7.88 -7.78
N CYS A 74 0.01 -6.78 -7.83
CA CYS A 74 -1.38 -6.73 -7.38
C CYS A 74 -2.31 -7.66 -8.18
N ARG A 75 -2.04 -7.86 -9.47
CA ARG A 75 -2.77 -8.81 -10.34
C ARG A 75 -2.55 -10.27 -9.98
N HIS A 76 -1.33 -10.63 -9.59
CA HIS A 76 -0.94 -12.01 -9.40
C HIS A 76 -0.94 -12.49 -7.95
N ILE A 77 -0.82 -11.58 -6.98
CA ILE A 77 -0.83 -11.93 -5.57
C ILE A 77 -2.29 -12.05 -5.10
N VAL A 78 -2.63 -13.22 -4.57
CA VAL A 78 -3.92 -13.51 -3.94
C VAL A 78 -3.69 -13.73 -2.45
N SER A 79 -4.42 -13.00 -1.61
CA SER A 79 -4.31 -13.13 -0.16
C SER A 79 -5.63 -12.88 0.55
N GLY A 80 -5.88 -13.64 1.62
CA GLY A 80 -7.00 -13.41 2.53
C GLY A 80 -6.73 -12.32 3.56
N GLN A 81 -5.47 -11.90 3.73
CA GLN A 81 -5.07 -10.86 4.68
C GLN A 81 -3.92 -10.04 4.10
N PHE A 82 -4.16 -8.76 3.85
CA PHE A 82 -3.12 -7.87 3.32
C PHE A 82 -3.38 -6.41 3.69
N PHE A 83 -2.29 -5.65 3.65
CA PHE A 83 -2.21 -4.21 3.86
C PHE A 83 -1.67 -3.55 2.59
N ALA A 84 -2.17 -2.36 2.27
CA ALA A 84 -1.61 -1.50 1.24
C ALA A 84 -1.66 -0.03 1.67
N HIS A 85 -0.63 0.73 1.33
CA HIS A 85 -0.43 2.10 1.78
C HIS A 85 0.18 2.97 0.69
N VAL A 86 -0.26 4.22 0.59
CA VAL A 86 0.34 5.26 -0.26
C VAL A 86 0.71 6.45 0.61
N ARG A 87 1.94 6.92 0.44
CA ARG A 87 2.62 7.82 1.37
C ARG A 87 2.53 9.27 0.91
N ALA A 88 2.20 10.15 1.85
CA ALA A 88 2.40 11.59 1.75
C ALA A 88 3.29 11.99 2.92
N SER A 89 4.55 12.34 2.64
CA SER A 89 5.53 12.69 3.66
C SER A 89 5.19 14.03 4.31
N THR A 90 5.37 14.11 5.63
CA THR A 90 5.18 15.33 6.44
C THR A 90 6.51 15.86 7.02
N GLY A 91 7.64 15.48 6.41
CA GLY A 91 8.98 15.99 6.80
C GLY A 91 10.05 14.92 6.99
N THR A 92 9.70 13.63 6.92
CA THR A 92 10.70 12.54 6.95
C THR A 92 11.21 12.24 5.55
N ALA A 93 12.48 11.83 5.44
CA ALA A 93 13.11 11.52 4.15
C ALA A 93 12.30 10.50 3.33
N THR A 94 12.26 10.67 2.02
CA THR A 94 11.61 9.74 1.10
C THR A 94 12.54 8.56 0.83
N THR A 95 12.36 7.49 1.62
CA THR A 95 13.14 6.26 1.55
C THR A 95 12.21 5.05 1.64
N ARG A 96 12.62 3.91 1.09
CA ARG A 96 11.85 2.65 1.20
C ARG A 96 11.63 2.23 2.65
N ALA A 97 12.61 2.50 3.51
CA ALA A 97 12.52 2.20 4.93
C ALA A 97 11.40 2.98 5.63
N ASN A 98 11.05 4.18 5.13
CA ASN A 98 9.98 5.02 5.67
C ASN A 98 8.61 4.78 5.01
N CYS A 99 8.53 3.82 4.08
CA CYS A 99 7.28 3.41 3.46
C CYS A 99 6.63 2.29 4.27
N HIS A 100 5.32 2.41 4.48
CA HIS A 100 4.49 1.39 5.10
C HIS A 100 4.10 0.31 4.06
N PRO A 101 3.69 -0.90 4.48
CA PRO A 101 3.67 -1.37 5.86
C PRO A 101 5.06 -1.68 6.43
N PHE A 102 5.20 -1.55 7.75
CA PHE A 102 6.34 -2.10 8.48
C PHE A 102 6.08 -3.56 8.83
N ALA A 103 7.14 -4.35 8.89
CA ALA A 103 7.07 -5.77 9.22
C ALA A 103 8.04 -6.12 10.36
N LEU A 104 7.58 -6.94 11.31
CA LEU A 104 8.40 -7.56 12.34
C LEU A 104 7.93 -9.00 12.58
N GLY A 105 8.72 -9.98 12.17
CA GLY A 105 8.30 -11.38 12.17
C GLY A 105 7.01 -11.56 11.37
N LYS A 106 5.96 -12.06 12.02
CA LYS A 106 4.62 -12.24 11.41
C LYS A 106 3.72 -11.00 11.46
N TRP A 107 4.19 -9.87 11.98
CA TRP A 107 3.35 -8.69 12.21
C TRP A 107 3.54 -7.66 11.10
N LEU A 108 2.43 -7.18 10.54
CA LEU A 108 2.40 -5.97 9.72
C LEU A 108 1.82 -4.80 10.53
N PHE A 109 2.32 -3.60 10.27
CA PHE A 109 1.80 -2.36 10.87
C PHE A 109 1.81 -1.20 9.88
N MET A 110 0.78 -0.36 9.94
CA MET A 110 0.67 0.86 9.14
C MET A 110 0.19 2.03 10.00
N HIS A 111 0.66 3.23 9.67
CA HIS A 111 0.23 4.46 10.32
C HIS A 111 -0.18 5.52 9.29
N ASN A 112 -1.16 6.34 9.66
CA ASN A 112 -1.57 7.53 8.91
C ASN A 112 -1.92 8.66 9.88
N GLY A 113 -0.98 9.58 10.02
CA GLY A 113 -1.04 10.66 10.99
C GLY A 113 0.34 11.25 11.20
N GLN A 114 0.47 12.04 12.26
CA GLN A 114 1.73 12.53 12.81
C GLN A 114 1.86 11.98 14.22
#